data_AF-A0AA43CEF5-F1
#
_entry.id   AF-A0AA43CEF5-F1
#
_cell.length_a   1.000
_cell.length_b   1.000
_cell.length_c   1.000
_cell.angle_alpha   90.00
_cell.angle_beta   90.00
_cell.angle_gamma   90.00
#
_symmetry.space_group_name_H-M   'P 1'
#
loop_
_entity.id
_entity.type
_entity.pdbx_description
1 polymer ?
#
loop_
_entity_poly.entity_id
_entity_poly.type
_entity_poly.pdbx_seq_one_letter_code
_entity_poly.pdbx_strand_id
1 'polypeptide(L)'
;MPKCQSCDGKVLRTDAFCGICGEPVPGGTPVVPIVREAKTDSTQSTPEPPSGKFERPAAVAAQAVAVVGLSDPVPSEMSETAVSRTAIREREHSEPAPVLPLHRKKSGRTEHTERQSFEEPEARSASTSMTEPGESLPRIPVPPGPPILASDLLRERMRPRAPGAQALRRITAALSAAGIVGALATGGAHPLTFVSVALLISMLTAAFTPMSYRGRAVSLFLVGAVATGVALWQQTLQSIAPDGIILAMATILLSGSLLFRAYYRGAPLARVAVTAGALALGSWFFLSGGHESLVRLEGYWQSWGPASTQMAFGLLALLSLMAFMDSSTRAGAHWWAYSLLALYAVHIGLLVASQLWPIPGARSAIEGPTVAAIITGMVGTVVAGVALAQVLVVANNSTTNTSSGPAD
;
A
#
# COMPACT_ATOMS: atom_id res chain seq x y z
N MET A 1 -22.73 -25.63 -23.80
CA MET A 1 -21.63 -24.98 -23.06
C MET A 1 -21.05 -26.00 -22.10
N PRO A 2 -19.73 -26.14 -21.99
CA PRO A 2 -19.14 -26.99 -20.95
C PRO A 2 -19.62 -26.51 -19.58
N LYS A 3 -20.02 -27.45 -18.72
CA LYS A 3 -20.38 -27.18 -17.33
C LYS A 3 -19.19 -27.51 -16.44
N CYS A 4 -18.97 -26.70 -15.41
CA CYS A 4 -17.99 -27.03 -14.39
C CYS A 4 -18.47 -28.24 -13.58
N GLN A 5 -17.63 -29.25 -13.40
CA GLN A 5 -17.99 -30.47 -12.63
C GLN A 5 -18.22 -30.19 -11.14
N SER A 6 -17.62 -29.12 -10.60
CA SER A 6 -17.67 -28.81 -9.17
C SER A 6 -18.86 -27.93 -8.77
N CYS A 7 -19.29 -27.00 -9.63
CA CYS A 7 -20.37 -26.05 -9.31
C CYS A 7 -21.51 -26.00 -10.32
N ASP A 8 -21.48 -26.82 -11.37
CA ASP A 8 -22.48 -26.90 -12.45
C ASP A 8 -22.70 -25.57 -13.23
N GLY A 9 -21.83 -24.57 -12.98
CA GLY A 9 -21.85 -23.27 -13.63
C GLY A 9 -21.56 -23.37 -15.13
N LYS A 10 -22.28 -22.57 -15.93
CA LYS A 10 -22.04 -22.44 -17.37
C LYS A 10 -20.72 -21.68 -17.59
N VAL A 11 -19.76 -22.31 -18.25
CA VAL A 11 -18.46 -21.68 -18.54
C VAL A 11 -18.48 -21.12 -19.98
N LEU A 12 -18.04 -19.86 -20.12
CA LEU A 12 -17.77 -19.26 -21.43
C LEU A 12 -16.55 -19.96 -22.05
N ARG A 13 -16.68 -20.35 -23.32
CA ARG A 13 -15.84 -21.36 -24.00
C ARG A 13 -14.34 -21.00 -24.11
N THR A 14 -13.93 -19.82 -23.67
CA THR A 14 -12.56 -19.29 -23.75
C THR A 14 -11.76 -19.43 -22.46
N ASP A 15 -12.41 -19.76 -21.34
CA ASP A 15 -11.74 -19.69 -20.04
C ASP A 15 -11.31 -21.09 -19.59
N ALA A 16 -10.01 -21.25 -19.35
CA ALA A 16 -9.44 -22.50 -18.81
C ALA A 16 -9.87 -22.78 -17.36
N PHE A 17 -10.53 -21.82 -16.71
CA PHE A 17 -10.97 -21.88 -15.33
C PHE A 17 -12.44 -21.46 -15.21
N CYS A 18 -13.18 -22.11 -14.31
CA CYS A 18 -14.54 -21.69 -14.01
C CYS A 18 -14.53 -20.34 -13.27
N GLY A 19 -15.22 -19.32 -13.78
CA GLY A 19 -15.30 -18.01 -13.13
C GLY A 19 -16.00 -17.99 -11.77
N ILE A 20 -16.72 -19.06 -11.40
CA ILE A 20 -17.45 -19.16 -10.13
C ILE A 20 -16.61 -19.84 -9.05
N CYS A 21 -16.04 -21.02 -9.32
CA CYS A 21 -15.27 -21.79 -8.33
C CYS A 21 -13.74 -21.75 -8.55
N GLY A 22 -13.26 -21.24 -9.68
CA GLY A 22 -11.83 -21.15 -9.99
C GLY A 22 -11.15 -22.46 -10.38
N GLU A 23 -11.89 -23.58 -10.45
CA GLU A 23 -11.33 -24.87 -10.84
C GLU A 23 -11.03 -24.95 -12.36
N PRO A 24 -9.96 -25.67 -12.75
CA PRO A 24 -9.63 -25.89 -14.15
C PRO A 24 -10.71 -26.74 -14.84
N VAL A 25 -11.17 -26.30 -16.01
CA VAL A 25 -12.17 -27.04 -16.77
C VAL A 25 -11.46 -28.11 -17.61
N PRO A 26 -11.77 -29.41 -17.43
CA PRO A 26 -11.13 -30.47 -18.21
C PRO A 26 -11.42 -30.27 -19.71
N GLY A 27 -10.36 -30.09 -20.50
CA GLY A 27 -10.44 -29.82 -21.94
C GLY A 27 -10.33 -28.34 -22.34
N GLY A 28 -10.22 -27.40 -21.39
CA GLY A 28 -9.93 -26.00 -21.69
C GLY A 28 -8.46 -25.80 -22.04
N THR A 29 -8.14 -25.47 -23.30
CA THR A 29 -6.79 -25.06 -23.68
C THR A 29 -6.53 -23.63 -23.19
N PRO A 30 -5.44 -23.38 -22.44
CA PRO A 30 -5.10 -22.03 -22.02
C PRO A 30 -4.76 -21.20 -23.26
N VAL A 31 -5.64 -20.26 -23.61
CA VAL A 31 -5.36 -19.27 -24.65
C VAL A 31 -4.33 -18.31 -24.06
N VAL A 32 -3.06 -18.52 -24.39
CA VAL A 32 -2.01 -17.54 -24.13
C VAL A 32 -2.35 -16.32 -24.99
N PRO A 33 -2.56 -15.12 -24.41
CA PRO A 33 -2.83 -13.94 -25.21
C PRO A 33 -1.58 -13.66 -26.05
N ILE A 34 -1.68 -13.95 -27.35
CA ILE A 34 -0.71 -13.50 -28.34
C ILE A 34 -0.88 -11.98 -28.38
N VAL A 35 0.08 -11.26 -27.80
CA VAL A 35 0.22 -9.82 -27.99
C VAL A 35 0.52 -9.60 -29.47
N ARG A 36 -0.53 -9.34 -30.25
CA ARG A 36 -0.35 -8.83 -31.62
C ARG A 36 0.14 -7.40 -31.49
N GLU A 37 1.41 -7.19 -31.82
CA GLU A 37 1.93 -5.87 -32.16
C GLU A 37 1.10 -5.34 -33.34
N ALA A 38 0.29 -4.31 -33.08
CA ALA A 38 -0.47 -3.64 -34.12
C ALA A 38 0.51 -2.82 -34.97
N LYS A 39 0.93 -3.41 -36.09
CA LYS A 39 1.56 -2.70 -37.20
C LYS A 39 0.48 -1.81 -37.83
N THR A 40 0.60 -0.50 -37.63
CA THR A 40 -0.24 0.51 -38.28
C THR A 40 0.16 0.59 -39.75
N ASP A 41 -0.50 -0.19 -40.59
CA ASP A 41 -0.52 0.07 -42.03
C ASP A 41 -1.55 1.17 -42.32
N SER A 42 -1.05 2.14 -43.07
CA SER A 42 -1.72 3.31 -43.60
C SER A 42 -2.82 2.94 -44.59
N THR A 43 -3.66 3.94 -44.89
CA THR A 43 -4.68 4.00 -45.95
C THR A 43 -6.00 3.27 -45.70
N GLN A 44 -6.89 3.96 -45.00
CA GLN A 44 -8.31 3.94 -45.35
C GLN A 44 -8.83 5.37 -45.43
N SER A 45 -9.22 5.74 -46.65
CA SER A 45 -9.83 7.01 -47.04
C SER A 45 -11.19 7.20 -46.36
N THR A 46 -11.32 8.25 -45.58
CA THR A 46 -12.59 8.73 -45.03
C THR A 46 -13.36 9.51 -46.12
N PRO A 47 -14.68 9.33 -46.27
CA PRO A 47 -15.47 10.13 -47.21
C PRO A 47 -15.68 11.55 -46.69
N GLU A 48 -15.57 12.54 -47.59
CA GLU A 48 -15.83 13.96 -47.30
C GLU A 48 -17.28 14.20 -46.85
N PRO A 49 -17.51 14.93 -45.74
CA PRO A 49 -18.82 15.45 -45.38
C PRO A 49 -19.11 16.78 -46.12
N PRO A 50 -20.38 17.05 -46.46
CA PRO A 50 -20.78 18.25 -47.20
C PRO A 50 -20.58 19.53 -46.37
N SER A 51 -20.16 20.58 -47.07
CA SER A 51 -19.84 21.90 -46.56
C SER A 51 -21.07 22.66 -46.05
N GLY A 52 -21.19 22.77 -44.73
CA GLY A 52 -22.13 23.67 -44.06
C GLY A 52 -21.41 24.46 -42.97
N LYS A 53 -21.23 25.76 -43.16
CA LYS A 53 -20.57 26.66 -42.21
C LYS A 53 -21.44 26.83 -40.95
N PHE A 54 -20.98 26.30 -39.82
CA PHE A 54 -21.36 26.77 -38.49
C PHE A 54 -20.14 26.66 -37.56
N GLU A 55 -19.63 27.80 -37.10
CA GLU A 55 -18.63 27.89 -36.05
C GLU A 55 -19.24 27.53 -34.69
N ARG A 56 -18.67 26.53 -34.01
CA ARG A 56 -18.76 26.33 -32.55
C ARG A 56 -17.46 25.69 -32.02
N PRO A 57 -17.07 25.98 -30.77
CA PRO A 57 -15.75 25.66 -30.24
C PRO A 57 -15.60 24.17 -29.93
N ALA A 58 -14.35 23.71 -29.98
CA ALA A 58 -13.92 22.32 -29.84
C ALA A 58 -14.39 21.67 -28.53
N ALA A 59 -15.36 20.75 -28.64
CA ALA A 59 -15.64 19.75 -27.62
C ALA A 59 -14.79 18.50 -27.92
N VAL A 60 -13.92 18.14 -26.97
CA VAL A 60 -13.20 16.87 -26.96
C VAL A 60 -14.22 15.77 -26.69
N ALA A 61 -14.63 15.04 -27.73
CA ALA A 61 -15.55 13.92 -27.62
C ALA A 61 -14.80 12.70 -27.03
N ALA A 62 -15.07 12.39 -25.77
CA ALA A 62 -14.71 11.11 -25.17
C ALA A 62 -15.71 10.04 -25.64
N GLN A 63 -15.26 9.06 -26.42
CA GLN A 63 -16.06 7.88 -26.75
C GLN A 63 -16.04 6.93 -25.55
N ALA A 64 -17.17 6.84 -24.84
CA ALA A 64 -17.41 5.81 -23.84
C ALA A 64 -18.07 4.59 -24.51
N VAL A 65 -17.43 3.43 -24.45
CA VAL A 65 -18.04 2.15 -24.82
C VAL A 65 -18.74 1.61 -23.57
N ALA A 66 -20.07 1.69 -23.54
CA ALA A 66 -20.89 1.06 -22.51
C ALA A 66 -21.26 -0.36 -22.95
N VAL A 67 -20.85 -1.37 -22.18
CA VAL A 67 -21.36 -2.74 -22.33
C VAL A 67 -22.63 -2.84 -21.49
N VAL A 68 -23.78 -2.77 -22.15
CA VAL A 68 -25.10 -2.95 -21.53
C VAL A 68 -25.38 -4.46 -21.49
N GLY A 69 -25.33 -5.05 -20.30
CA GLY A 69 -25.88 -6.39 -20.08
C GLY A 69 -27.41 -6.31 -20.03
N LEU A 70 -28.07 -6.67 -21.13
CA LEU A 70 -29.52 -6.91 -21.10
C LEU A 70 -29.78 -8.14 -20.22
N SER A 71 -30.47 -7.93 -19.11
CA SER A 71 -31.12 -9.00 -18.35
C SER A 71 -32.59 -9.00 -18.77
N ASP A 72 -33.08 -10.11 -19.32
CA ASP A 72 -34.50 -10.27 -19.65
C ASP A 72 -35.33 -10.20 -18.35
N PRO A 73 -36.41 -9.39 -18.31
CA PRO A 73 -37.29 -9.37 -17.15
C PRO A 73 -38.15 -10.64 -17.12
N VAL A 74 -37.98 -11.46 -16.08
CA VAL A 74 -38.90 -12.55 -15.77
C VAL A 74 -40.17 -11.93 -15.15
N PRO A 75 -41.37 -12.19 -15.69
CA PRO A 75 -42.61 -11.73 -15.06
C PRO A 75 -42.84 -12.51 -13.76
N SER A 76 -42.92 -11.78 -12.64
CA SER A 76 -43.36 -12.31 -11.35
C SER A 76 -44.87 -12.53 -11.38
N GLU A 77 -45.30 -13.79 -11.46
CA GLU A 77 -46.62 -14.19 -10.99
C GLU A 77 -46.61 -14.19 -9.45
N MET A 78 -47.47 -13.36 -8.87
CA MET A 78 -47.86 -13.45 -7.47
C MET A 78 -48.63 -14.76 -7.26
N SER A 79 -48.08 -15.66 -6.46
CA SER A 79 -48.87 -16.67 -5.75
C SER A 79 -48.41 -16.78 -4.32
N GLU A 80 -49.41 -16.89 -3.47
CA GLU A 80 -49.44 -16.79 -2.04
C GLU A 80 -48.70 -17.93 -1.32
N THR A 81 -48.26 -17.60 -0.10
CA THR A 81 -48.17 -18.47 1.08
C THR A 81 -47.54 -19.85 0.90
N ALA A 82 -46.25 -19.95 1.22
CA ALA A 82 -45.70 -21.14 1.84
C ALA A 82 -44.59 -20.78 2.82
N VAL A 83 -44.91 -20.89 4.11
CA VAL A 83 -43.95 -20.97 5.21
C VAL A 83 -43.05 -22.18 4.95
N SER A 84 -41.86 -21.96 4.39
CA SER A 84 -40.83 -22.98 4.28
C SER A 84 -39.67 -22.63 5.18
N ARG A 85 -39.63 -23.36 6.30
CA ARG A 85 -38.51 -23.54 7.22
C ARG A 85 -37.17 -23.38 6.50
N THR A 86 -36.39 -22.38 6.88
CA THR A 86 -34.95 -22.41 6.70
C THR A 86 -34.41 -23.54 7.58
N ALA A 87 -34.18 -24.71 6.96
CA ALA A 87 -33.37 -25.76 7.55
C ALA A 87 -31.95 -25.20 7.74
N ILE A 88 -31.72 -24.60 8.91
CA ILE A 88 -30.38 -24.39 9.46
C ILE A 88 -29.82 -25.79 9.62
N ARG A 89 -28.98 -26.21 8.67
CA ARG A 89 -28.19 -27.43 8.80
C ARG A 89 -27.13 -27.13 9.84
N GLU A 90 -27.45 -27.45 11.09
CA GLU A 90 -26.47 -27.57 12.17
C GLU A 90 -25.33 -28.44 11.64
N ARG A 91 -24.12 -27.86 11.57
CA ARG A 91 -22.92 -28.65 11.30
C ARG A 91 -22.68 -29.49 12.54
N GLU A 92 -23.05 -30.75 12.47
CA GLU A 92 -22.58 -31.78 13.39
C GLU A 92 -21.05 -31.65 13.52
N HIS A 93 -20.57 -31.66 14.75
CA HIS A 93 -19.16 -31.77 15.07
C HIS A 93 -18.65 -33.11 14.51
N SER A 94 -18.06 -33.07 13.32
CA SER A 94 -17.35 -34.21 12.76
C SER A 94 -16.15 -34.52 13.65
N GLU A 95 -16.17 -35.71 14.26
CA GLU A 95 -15.06 -36.31 15.00
C GLU A 95 -13.75 -36.22 14.20
N PRO A 96 -12.60 -36.02 14.88
CA PRO A 96 -11.32 -36.04 14.20
C PRO A 96 -11.06 -37.44 13.64
N ALA A 97 -10.75 -37.50 12.33
CA ALA A 97 -10.38 -38.73 11.66
C ALA A 97 -9.24 -39.44 12.43
N PRO A 98 -9.33 -40.76 12.68
CA PRO A 98 -8.31 -41.50 13.39
C PRO A 98 -7.00 -41.49 12.58
N VAL A 99 -6.00 -40.82 13.15
CA VAL A 99 -4.63 -40.84 12.65
C VAL A 99 -4.10 -42.26 12.84
N LEU A 100 -4.03 -43.02 11.74
CA LEU A 100 -3.31 -44.29 11.70
C LEU A 100 -1.82 -44.03 12.01
N PRO A 101 -1.26 -44.57 13.11
CA PRO A 101 0.18 -44.52 13.31
C PRO A 101 0.83 -45.43 12.25
N LEU A 102 1.59 -44.82 11.35
CA LEU A 102 2.51 -45.54 10.47
C LEU A 102 3.53 -46.26 11.35
N HIS A 103 3.30 -47.56 11.56
CA HIS A 103 4.25 -48.47 12.18
C HIS A 103 5.56 -48.44 11.37
N ARG A 104 6.57 -47.77 11.95
CA ARG A 104 7.94 -47.78 11.45
C ARG A 104 8.48 -49.20 11.54
N LYS A 105 8.63 -49.84 10.37
CA LYS A 105 9.25 -51.15 10.19
C LYS A 105 10.70 -51.08 10.67
N LYS A 106 10.95 -51.61 11.88
CA LYS A 106 12.27 -51.87 12.45
C LYS A 106 12.79 -53.18 11.86
N SER A 107 13.60 -53.11 10.80
CA SER A 107 14.47 -54.21 10.38
C SER A 107 15.85 -53.98 10.99
N GLY A 108 16.21 -54.81 11.97
CA GLY A 108 17.56 -54.89 12.49
C GLY A 108 18.46 -55.80 11.65
N ARG A 109 19.77 -55.60 11.79
CA ARG A 109 20.87 -56.58 11.75
C ARG A 109 22.13 -55.82 12.23
N THR A 110 22.62 -55.99 13.46
CA THR A 110 23.70 -56.93 13.90
C THR A 110 24.86 -57.03 12.91
N GLU A 111 26.14 -57.10 13.22
CA GLU A 111 27.04 -57.03 14.38
C GLU A 111 28.44 -57.26 13.74
N HIS A 112 29.51 -56.64 14.23
CA HIS A 112 30.90 -57.15 14.26
C HIS A 112 31.86 -56.01 14.69
N THR A 113 32.51 -56.12 15.86
CA THR A 113 33.91 -56.62 16.06
C THR A 113 34.91 -55.45 15.88
N GLU A 114 35.95 -55.16 16.66
CA GLU A 114 36.72 -55.69 17.81
C GLU A 114 37.52 -54.48 18.37
N ARG A 115 37.59 -54.25 19.68
CA ARG A 115 38.81 -54.37 20.53
C ARG A 115 40.19 -54.12 19.87
N GLN A 116 40.91 -53.09 20.33
CA GLN A 116 42.36 -53.04 20.72
C GLN A 116 42.71 -51.58 21.10
N SER A 117 42.86 -51.21 22.38
CA SER A 117 44.07 -51.24 23.25
C SER A 117 45.21 -50.28 22.85
N PHE A 118 45.42 -49.28 23.72
CA PHE A 118 46.69 -48.69 24.20
C PHE A 118 47.88 -48.52 23.23
N GLU A 119 48.33 -47.28 23.00
CA GLU A 119 49.72 -46.82 23.23
C GLU A 119 49.88 -45.30 23.04
N GLU A 120 50.53 -44.67 24.02
CA GLU A 120 51.21 -43.36 24.03
C GLU A 120 52.65 -43.71 24.52
N PRO A 121 53.80 -43.11 24.06
CA PRO A 121 54.05 -41.66 23.92
C PRO A 121 55.01 -41.17 22.79
N GLU A 122 55.06 -39.83 22.69
CA GLU A 122 56.16 -38.93 22.26
C GLU A 122 56.87 -39.10 20.90
N ALA A 123 56.83 -38.05 20.07
CA ALA A 123 57.99 -37.16 19.84
C ALA A 123 57.70 -36.05 18.81
N ARG A 124 58.25 -34.87 19.08
CA ARG A 124 58.24 -33.64 18.30
C ARG A 124 58.64 -33.82 16.83
N SER A 125 57.94 -33.15 15.92
CA SER A 125 58.59 -32.41 14.83
C SER A 125 57.65 -31.33 14.28
N ALA A 126 58.17 -30.11 14.27
CA ALA A 126 57.55 -28.96 13.67
C ALA A 126 57.63 -29.07 12.14
N SER A 127 56.53 -28.83 11.44
CA SER A 127 56.56 -28.15 10.15
C SER A 127 55.20 -27.51 9.86
N THR A 128 55.28 -26.19 9.73
CA THR A 128 54.27 -25.28 9.24
C THR A 128 53.75 -25.76 7.88
N SER A 129 52.45 -26.05 7.74
CA SER A 129 51.80 -26.05 6.43
C SER A 129 50.32 -25.66 6.53
N MET A 130 50.01 -24.57 5.84
CA MET A 130 48.72 -24.11 5.30
C MET A 130 47.43 -24.60 5.99
N THR A 131 46.84 -23.72 6.79
CA THR A 131 45.43 -23.84 7.16
C THR A 131 44.58 -23.27 6.01
N GLU A 132 44.17 -24.15 5.10
CA GLU A 132 42.98 -23.94 4.27
C GLU A 132 41.75 -23.82 5.19
N PRO A 133 40.86 -22.82 5.04
CA PRO A 133 39.57 -22.84 5.69
C PRO A 133 38.64 -23.79 4.91
N GLY A 134 38.92 -25.09 5.03
CA GLY A 134 38.14 -26.19 4.51
C GLY A 134 37.25 -26.83 5.57
N GLU A 135 36.53 -26.03 6.38
CA GLU A 135 35.44 -26.56 7.20
C GLU A 135 34.20 -26.73 6.33
N SER A 136 34.15 -27.87 5.63
CA SER A 136 32.93 -28.39 5.07
C SER A 136 31.95 -28.64 6.21
N LEU A 137 31.02 -27.70 6.40
CA LEU A 137 29.84 -27.90 7.24
C LEU A 137 29.21 -29.26 6.88
N PRO A 138 28.90 -30.11 7.87
CA PRO A 138 28.19 -31.36 7.60
C PRO A 138 26.91 -31.01 6.85
N ARG A 139 26.74 -31.59 5.65
CA ARG A 139 25.50 -31.54 4.88
C ARG A 139 24.43 -32.28 5.69
N ILE A 140 23.80 -31.58 6.62
CA ILE A 140 22.59 -32.06 7.28
C ILE A 140 21.51 -32.12 6.18
N PRO A 141 20.93 -33.30 5.90
CA PRO A 141 19.82 -33.41 4.96
C PRO A 141 18.63 -32.65 5.55
N VAL A 142 18.34 -31.48 4.98
CA VAL A 142 17.14 -30.71 5.31
C VAL A 142 15.93 -31.60 5.03
N PRO A 143 15.09 -31.91 6.03
CA PRO A 143 13.91 -32.74 5.82
C PRO A 143 13.01 -32.08 4.77
N PRO A 144 12.41 -32.85 3.84
CA PRO A 144 11.56 -32.30 2.82
C PRO A 144 10.36 -31.63 3.50
N GLY A 145 10.34 -30.30 3.46
CA GLY A 145 9.17 -29.52 3.87
C GLY A 145 7.94 -29.94 3.03
N PRO A 146 6.72 -29.63 3.52
CA PRO A 146 5.50 -29.92 2.77
C PRO A 146 5.62 -29.34 1.35
N PRO A 147 5.08 -30.04 0.32
CA PRO A 147 5.28 -29.65 -1.07
C PRO A 147 4.71 -28.26 -1.30
N ILE A 148 5.59 -27.25 -1.28
CA ILE A 148 5.24 -25.90 -1.66
C ILE A 148 4.87 -26.00 -3.14
N LEU A 149 3.62 -25.70 -3.46
CA LEU A 149 3.16 -25.67 -4.85
C LEU A 149 4.15 -24.80 -5.64
N ALA A 150 4.60 -25.28 -6.80
CA ALA A 150 5.53 -24.53 -7.64
C ALA A 150 5.01 -23.11 -7.96
N SER A 151 3.68 -22.92 -7.93
CA SER A 151 3.00 -21.63 -8.03
C SER A 151 3.30 -20.68 -6.87
N ASP A 152 3.45 -21.18 -5.64
CA ASP A 152 3.74 -20.36 -4.46
C ASP A 152 5.22 -19.95 -4.42
N LEU A 153 6.12 -20.84 -4.82
CA LEU A 153 7.54 -20.47 -5.04
C LEU A 153 7.69 -19.42 -6.15
N LEU A 154 6.89 -19.52 -7.23
CA LEU A 154 6.84 -18.49 -8.27
C LEU A 154 6.26 -17.18 -7.76
N ARG A 155 5.21 -17.21 -6.93
CA ARG A 155 4.62 -16.01 -6.31
C ARG A 155 5.57 -15.32 -5.33
N GLU A 156 6.33 -16.08 -4.56
CA GLU A 156 7.36 -15.53 -3.67
C GLU A 156 8.54 -14.97 -4.46
N ARG A 157 9.03 -15.67 -5.49
CA ARG A 157 10.12 -15.17 -6.34
C ARG A 157 9.74 -13.96 -7.17
N MET A 158 8.47 -13.82 -7.55
CA MET A 158 7.96 -12.66 -8.30
C MET A 158 7.58 -11.47 -7.42
N ARG A 159 7.64 -11.59 -6.09
CA ARG A 159 7.36 -10.44 -5.21
C ARG A 159 8.49 -9.40 -5.36
N PRO A 160 8.19 -8.15 -5.73
CA PRO A 160 9.22 -7.14 -5.93
C PRO A 160 10.04 -6.96 -4.64
N ARG A 161 11.37 -7.09 -4.72
CA ARG A 161 12.27 -6.90 -3.57
C ARG A 161 12.33 -5.44 -3.09
N ALA A 162 11.94 -4.48 -3.93
CA ALA A 162 11.92 -3.05 -3.63
C ALA A 162 10.68 -2.39 -4.25
N PRO A 163 9.47 -2.62 -3.70
CA PRO A 163 8.25 -2.08 -4.27
C PRO A 163 8.26 -0.54 -4.21
N GLY A 164 7.90 0.09 -5.33
CA GLY A 164 7.71 1.54 -5.41
C GLY A 164 8.98 2.38 -5.26
N ALA A 165 10.18 1.81 -5.33
CA ALA A 165 11.42 2.57 -5.17
C ALA A 165 11.57 3.72 -6.20
N GLN A 166 11.20 3.47 -7.46
CA GLN A 166 11.20 4.52 -8.50
C GLN A 166 10.09 5.55 -8.28
N ALA A 167 8.90 5.11 -7.87
CA ALA A 167 7.78 5.99 -7.59
C ALA A 167 8.09 6.94 -6.43
N LEU A 168 8.63 6.43 -5.32
CA LEU A 168 9.06 7.26 -4.19
C LEU A 168 10.09 8.30 -4.64
N ARG A 169 11.12 7.91 -5.40
CA ARG A 169 12.12 8.86 -5.91
C ARG A 169 11.50 9.97 -6.74
N ARG A 170 10.61 9.62 -7.69
CA ARG A 170 9.96 10.60 -8.58
C ARG A 170 9.04 11.53 -7.80
N ILE A 171 8.21 10.99 -6.91
CA ILE A 171 7.28 11.76 -6.08
C ILE A 171 8.05 12.69 -5.15
N THR A 172 9.05 12.16 -4.41
CA THR A 172 9.88 12.98 -3.52
C THR A 172 10.58 14.08 -4.31
N ALA A 173 11.25 13.77 -5.43
CA ALA A 173 11.94 14.76 -6.21
C ALA A 173 10.99 15.86 -6.72
N ALA A 174 9.86 15.48 -7.31
CA ALA A 174 8.85 16.41 -7.81
C ALA A 174 8.29 17.31 -6.68
N LEU A 175 7.91 16.72 -5.54
CA LEU A 175 7.37 17.48 -4.41
C LEU A 175 8.41 18.38 -3.76
N SER A 176 9.66 17.92 -3.61
CA SER A 176 10.73 18.76 -3.06
C SER A 176 11.09 19.91 -4.00
N ALA A 177 11.12 19.69 -5.32
CA ALA A 177 11.38 20.74 -6.29
C ALA A 177 10.26 21.79 -6.28
N ALA A 178 9.00 21.34 -6.33
CA ALA A 178 7.84 22.22 -6.22
C ALA A 178 7.82 22.97 -4.88
N GLY A 179 8.15 22.28 -3.79
CA GLY A 179 8.26 22.85 -2.45
C GLY A 179 9.35 23.92 -2.36
N ILE A 180 10.51 23.73 -3.00
CA ILE A 180 11.60 24.73 -3.00
C ILE A 180 11.13 25.99 -3.71
N VAL A 181 10.51 25.85 -4.88
CA VAL A 181 9.95 26.99 -5.63
C VAL A 181 8.89 27.72 -4.79
N GLY A 182 7.97 26.98 -4.16
CA GLY A 182 6.94 27.55 -3.30
C GLY A 182 7.49 28.26 -2.06
N ALA A 183 8.47 27.65 -1.38
CA ALA A 183 9.10 28.21 -0.19
C ALA A 183 9.90 29.49 -0.51
N LEU A 184 10.60 29.52 -1.65
CA LEU A 184 11.34 30.70 -2.10
C LEU A 184 10.39 31.84 -2.53
N ALA A 185 9.30 31.50 -3.22
CA ALA A 185 8.32 32.48 -3.69
C ALA A 185 7.57 33.17 -2.53
N THR A 186 7.33 32.44 -1.44
CA THR A 186 6.53 32.92 -0.30
C THR A 186 7.40 33.48 0.83
N GLY A 187 8.59 32.93 1.03
CA GLY A 187 9.36 33.14 2.25
C GLY A 187 10.18 34.43 2.34
N GLY A 188 10.76 34.90 1.22
CA GLY A 188 11.78 35.95 1.27
C GLY A 188 13.05 35.53 2.04
N ALA A 189 13.86 36.51 2.47
CA ALA A 189 15.18 36.30 3.09
C ALA A 189 15.14 36.05 4.62
N HIS A 190 14.19 35.26 5.10
CA HIS A 190 14.00 34.98 6.52
C HIS A 190 14.71 33.67 6.95
N PRO A 191 15.30 33.54 8.16
CA PRO A 191 15.97 32.31 8.61
C PRO A 191 15.11 31.03 8.46
N LEU A 192 13.80 31.12 8.73
CA LEU A 192 12.88 29.99 8.56
C LEU A 192 12.79 29.49 7.12
N THR A 193 12.98 30.35 6.13
CA THR A 193 12.86 29.99 4.71
C THR A 193 14.12 29.26 4.28
N PHE A 194 15.28 29.67 4.77
CA PHE A 194 16.53 28.94 4.60
C PHE A 194 16.45 27.53 5.22
N VAL A 195 15.90 27.40 6.44
CA VAL A 195 15.66 26.08 7.06
C VAL A 195 14.71 25.24 6.23
N SER A 196 13.61 25.83 5.76
CA SER A 196 12.60 25.17 4.92
C SER A 196 13.20 24.65 3.62
N VAL A 197 13.97 25.49 2.92
CA VAL A 197 14.67 25.14 1.68
C VAL A 197 15.76 24.09 1.94
N ALA A 198 16.54 24.20 3.02
CA ALA A 198 17.54 23.21 3.38
C ALA A 198 16.94 21.82 3.61
N LEU A 199 15.79 21.75 4.30
CA LEU A 199 15.06 20.50 4.51
C LEU A 199 14.56 19.90 3.19
N LEU A 200 13.99 20.73 2.30
CA LEU A 200 13.54 20.25 0.98
C LEU A 200 14.69 19.80 0.09
N ILE A 201 15.82 20.51 0.11
CA ILE A 201 17.07 20.10 -0.57
C ILE A 201 17.54 18.77 0.02
N SER A 202 17.50 18.57 1.34
CA SER A 202 17.92 17.31 1.95
C SER A 202 17.01 16.12 1.56
N MET A 203 15.71 16.35 1.35
CA MET A 203 14.81 15.32 0.77
C MET A 203 15.17 15.05 -0.70
N LEU A 204 15.43 16.09 -1.48
CA LEU A 204 15.80 15.99 -2.89
C LEU A 204 17.12 15.22 -3.05
N THR A 205 18.12 15.52 -2.23
CA THR A 205 19.41 14.80 -2.24
C THR A 205 19.24 13.36 -1.76
N ALA A 206 18.44 13.10 -0.72
CA ALA A 206 18.11 11.73 -0.30
C ALA A 206 17.38 10.92 -1.39
N ALA A 207 16.58 11.57 -2.25
CA ALA A 207 15.92 10.91 -3.37
C ALA A 207 16.91 10.47 -4.47
N PHE A 208 17.90 11.30 -4.79
CA PHE A 208 18.87 11.03 -5.87
C PHE A 208 20.10 10.24 -5.43
N THR A 209 20.48 10.29 -4.15
CA THR A 209 21.66 9.59 -3.64
C THR A 209 21.51 8.07 -3.81
N PRO A 210 22.57 7.38 -4.28
CA PRO A 210 22.58 5.92 -4.45
C PRO A 210 22.74 5.22 -3.09
N MET A 211 21.72 5.35 -2.23
CA MET A 211 21.61 4.63 -0.97
C MET A 211 20.91 3.28 -1.14
N SER A 212 21.18 2.36 -0.20
CA SER A 212 20.39 1.14 -0.02
C SER A 212 18.92 1.49 0.20
N TYR A 213 18.01 0.58 -0.18
CA TYR A 213 16.56 0.79 -0.07
C TYR A 213 16.15 1.17 1.36
N ARG A 214 16.68 0.46 2.36
CA ARG A 214 16.45 0.73 3.78
C ARG A 214 16.98 2.10 4.19
N GLY A 215 18.23 2.42 3.81
CA GLY A 215 18.85 3.71 4.15
C GLY A 215 18.04 4.88 3.62
N ARG A 216 17.57 4.80 2.37
CA ARG A 216 16.73 5.83 1.75
C ARG A 216 15.37 5.97 2.42
N ALA A 217 14.69 4.87 2.69
CA ALA A 217 13.37 4.91 3.33
C ALA A 217 13.44 5.58 4.70
N VAL A 218 14.43 5.21 5.52
CA VAL A 218 14.63 5.78 6.86
C VAL A 218 15.05 7.24 6.77
N SER A 219 15.97 7.61 5.88
CA SER A 219 16.40 9.01 5.74
C SER A 219 15.26 9.91 5.28
N LEU A 220 14.48 9.51 4.27
CA LEU A 220 13.32 10.27 3.80
C LEU A 220 12.21 10.37 4.86
N PHE A 221 11.97 9.30 5.62
CA PHE A 221 11.02 9.34 6.72
C PHE A 221 11.47 10.32 7.82
N LEU A 222 12.73 10.26 8.25
CA LEU A 222 13.25 11.14 9.29
C LEU A 222 13.26 12.61 8.86
N VAL A 223 13.78 12.91 7.66
CA VAL A 223 13.79 14.28 7.13
C VAL A 223 12.36 14.79 6.93
N GLY A 224 11.45 13.94 6.41
CA GLY A 224 10.03 14.24 6.28
C GLY A 224 9.35 14.56 7.62
N ALA A 225 9.63 13.77 8.65
CA ALA A 225 9.12 13.98 10.00
C ALA A 225 9.66 15.28 10.63
N VAL A 226 10.95 15.57 10.47
CA VAL A 226 11.55 16.84 10.94
C VAL A 226 10.90 18.04 10.24
N ALA A 227 10.75 18.00 8.92
CA ALA A 227 10.08 19.06 8.17
C ALA A 227 8.63 19.27 8.61
N THR A 228 7.91 18.17 8.87
CA THR A 228 6.55 18.22 9.42
C THR A 228 6.54 18.84 10.81
N GLY A 229 7.47 18.43 11.69
CA GLY A 229 7.61 18.99 13.04
C GLY A 229 7.90 20.49 13.05
N VAL A 230 8.77 20.98 12.15
CA VAL A 230 9.05 22.42 12.00
C VAL A 230 7.79 23.18 11.59
N ALA A 231 7.02 22.66 10.64
CA ALA A 231 5.78 23.30 10.21
C ALA A 231 4.73 23.32 11.32
N LEU A 232 4.56 22.21 12.04
CA LEU A 232 3.63 22.11 13.17
C LEU A 232 4.03 23.07 14.29
N TRP A 233 5.32 23.20 14.58
CA TRP A 233 5.84 24.19 15.52
C TRP A 233 5.49 25.63 15.10
N GLN A 234 5.56 25.95 13.81
CA GLN A 234 5.13 27.28 13.34
C GLN A 234 3.61 27.46 13.42
N GLN A 235 2.84 26.41 13.13
CA GLN A 235 1.38 26.45 13.25
C GLN A 235 0.91 26.64 14.70
N THR A 236 1.60 26.03 15.68
CA THR A 236 1.28 26.22 17.10
C THR A 236 1.63 27.62 17.56
N LEU A 237 2.78 28.18 17.15
CA LEU A 237 3.16 29.56 17.46
C LEU A 237 2.18 30.59 16.90
N GLN A 238 1.60 30.32 15.73
CA GLN A 238 0.63 31.21 15.09
C GLN A 238 -0.83 30.88 15.43
N SER A 239 -1.08 29.92 16.32
CA SER A 239 -2.44 29.47 16.70
C SER A 239 -3.35 29.09 15.52
N ILE A 240 -2.77 28.65 14.39
CA ILE A 240 -3.52 28.36 13.15
C ILE A 240 -4.33 27.07 13.29
N ALA A 241 -3.72 26.03 13.87
CA ALA A 241 -4.33 24.71 14.02
C ALA A 241 -3.61 23.92 15.13
N PRO A 242 -4.05 24.02 16.40
CA PRO A 242 -3.41 23.28 17.50
C PRO A 242 -3.48 21.75 17.30
N ASP A 243 -4.50 21.26 16.59
CA ASP A 243 -4.72 19.84 16.33
C ASP A 243 -3.92 19.28 15.14
N GLY A 244 -3.15 20.13 14.45
CA GLY A 244 -2.40 19.76 13.25
C GLY A 244 -1.43 18.60 13.47
N ILE A 245 -0.87 18.47 14.69
CA ILE A 245 0.08 17.41 15.04
C ILE A 245 -0.58 16.04 14.93
N ILE A 246 -1.79 15.91 15.48
CA ILE A 246 -2.53 14.64 15.47
C ILE A 246 -2.91 14.28 14.04
N LEU A 247 -3.37 15.27 13.25
CA LEU A 247 -3.70 15.06 11.84
C LEU A 247 -2.50 14.59 11.03
N ALA A 248 -1.35 15.26 11.15
CA ALA A 248 -0.15 14.90 10.41
C ALA A 248 0.33 13.47 10.75
N MET A 249 0.37 13.14 12.04
CA MET A 249 0.74 11.80 12.51
C MET A 249 -0.24 10.73 12.02
N ALA A 250 -1.55 10.97 12.14
CA ALA A 250 -2.58 10.08 11.64
C ALA A 250 -2.46 9.89 10.12
N THR A 251 -2.18 10.97 9.39
CA THR A 251 -2.02 10.95 7.93
C THR A 251 -0.81 10.13 7.51
N ILE A 252 0.35 10.35 8.15
CA ILE A 252 1.59 9.60 7.88
C ILE A 252 1.35 8.11 8.17
N LEU A 253 0.77 7.79 9.33
CA LEU A 253 0.60 6.42 9.78
C LEU A 253 -0.45 5.66 8.95
N LEU A 254 -1.59 6.29 8.65
CA LEU A 254 -2.66 5.66 7.86
C LEU A 254 -2.25 5.52 6.39
N SER A 255 -1.67 6.55 5.76
CA SER A 255 -1.20 6.43 4.36
C SER A 255 -0.07 5.40 4.22
N GLY A 256 0.91 5.41 5.13
CA GLY A 256 2.01 4.45 5.13
C GLY A 256 1.54 3.02 5.36
N SER A 257 0.59 2.80 6.27
CA SER A 257 0.03 1.48 6.55
C SER A 257 -0.85 0.95 5.41
N LEU A 258 -1.62 1.81 4.72
CA LEU A 258 -2.40 1.44 3.53
C LEU A 258 -1.50 1.06 2.35
N LEU A 259 -0.43 1.83 2.11
CA LEU A 259 0.58 1.48 1.11
C LEU A 259 1.29 0.18 1.47
N PHE A 260 1.68 -0.01 2.75
CA PHE A 260 2.28 -1.25 3.21
C PHE A 260 1.34 -2.44 2.99
N ARG A 261 0.06 -2.30 3.33
CA ARG A 261 -0.98 -3.34 3.09
C ARG A 261 -1.14 -3.66 1.62
N ALA A 262 -1.06 -2.66 0.72
CA ALA A 262 -1.13 -2.89 -0.71
C ALA A 262 -0.03 -3.88 -1.19
N TYR A 263 1.14 -3.85 -0.56
CA TYR A 263 2.25 -4.77 -0.82
C TYR A 263 2.21 -6.06 0.02
N TYR A 264 1.72 -5.99 1.27
CA TYR A 264 1.77 -7.06 2.29
C TYR A 264 0.41 -7.38 2.92
N ARG A 265 -0.53 -7.83 2.09
CA ARG A 265 -1.93 -8.17 2.46
C ARG A 265 -2.09 -9.11 3.66
N GLY A 266 -1.26 -10.15 3.70
CA GLY A 266 -1.36 -11.20 4.71
C GLY A 266 -0.60 -10.90 6.00
N ALA A 267 0.16 -9.81 6.06
CA ALA A 267 0.96 -9.51 7.24
C ALA A 267 0.05 -9.05 8.39
N PRO A 268 0.10 -9.68 9.58
CA PRO A 268 -0.67 -9.21 10.74
C PRO A 268 -0.28 -7.78 11.13
N LEU A 269 0.98 -7.41 10.91
CA LEU A 269 1.50 -6.06 11.12
C LEU A 269 0.74 -5.02 10.29
N ALA A 270 0.33 -5.34 9.06
CA ALA A 270 -0.46 -4.42 8.24
C ALA A 270 -1.83 -4.13 8.87
N ARG A 271 -2.39 -5.12 9.59
CA ARG A 271 -3.68 -4.97 10.28
C ARG A 271 -3.59 -4.06 11.48
N VAL A 272 -2.59 -4.27 12.31
CA VAL A 272 -2.32 -3.43 13.48
C VAL A 272 -2.00 -2.00 13.03
N ALA A 273 -1.18 -1.83 11.99
CA ALA A 273 -0.82 -0.51 11.50
C ALA A 273 -2.00 0.28 10.91
N VAL A 274 -2.86 -0.36 10.09
CA VAL A 274 -4.04 0.31 9.51
C VAL A 274 -5.06 0.66 10.57
N THR A 275 -5.33 -0.25 11.52
CA THR A 275 -6.27 0.01 12.63
C THR A 275 -5.76 1.13 13.53
N ALA A 276 -4.47 1.16 13.88
CA ALA A 276 -3.88 2.27 14.62
C ALA A 276 -3.99 3.60 13.85
N GLY A 277 -3.82 3.59 12.52
CA GLY A 277 -3.95 4.79 11.68
C GLY A 277 -5.38 5.30 11.60
N ALA A 278 -6.35 4.39 11.43
CA ALA A 278 -7.76 4.73 11.40
C ALA A 278 -8.24 5.26 12.76
N LEU A 279 -7.76 4.66 13.86
CA LEU A 279 -8.05 5.16 15.22
C LEU A 279 -7.42 6.54 15.45
N ALA A 280 -6.18 6.76 15.05
CA ALA A 280 -5.54 8.07 15.18
C ALA A 280 -6.30 9.15 14.39
N LEU A 281 -6.72 8.84 13.16
CA LEU A 281 -7.49 9.76 12.33
C LEU A 281 -8.90 10.00 12.89
N GLY A 282 -9.54 8.95 13.40
CA GLY A 282 -10.82 9.04 14.10
C GLY A 282 -10.74 9.92 15.35
N SER A 283 -9.73 9.71 16.19
CA SER A 283 -9.47 10.54 17.37
C SER A 283 -9.28 12.01 17.00
N TRP A 284 -8.51 12.31 15.94
CA TRP A 284 -8.40 13.68 15.43
C TRP A 284 -9.75 14.23 14.97
N PHE A 285 -10.55 13.45 14.23
CA PHE A 285 -11.86 13.88 13.74
C PHE A 285 -12.82 14.21 14.90
N PHE A 286 -12.78 13.43 15.98
CA PHE A 286 -13.55 13.72 17.20
C PHE A 286 -13.05 14.95 17.94
N LEU A 287 -11.74 15.06 18.17
CA LEU A 287 -11.13 16.18 18.92
C LEU A 287 -11.28 17.52 18.21
N SER A 288 -11.16 17.53 16.88
CA SER A 288 -11.31 18.75 16.07
C SER A 288 -12.75 19.23 15.94
N GLY A 289 -13.72 18.55 16.57
CA GLY A 289 -15.14 18.88 16.43
C GLY A 289 -15.63 18.70 14.99
N GLY A 290 -15.02 17.81 14.22
CA GLY A 290 -15.30 17.66 12.79
C GLY A 290 -16.77 17.39 12.49
N HIS A 291 -17.52 16.78 13.42
CA HIS A 291 -18.96 16.57 13.33
C HIS A 291 -19.79 17.85 13.47
N GLU A 292 -19.31 18.84 14.21
CA GLU A 292 -20.00 20.12 14.42
C GLU A 292 -19.75 21.11 13.27
N SER A 293 -18.69 20.92 12.49
CA SER A 293 -18.26 21.88 11.46
C SER A 293 -19.26 22.04 10.31
N LEU A 294 -20.11 21.05 10.03
CA LEU A 294 -21.19 21.16 9.05
C LEU A 294 -22.39 21.99 9.54
N VAL A 295 -22.54 22.20 10.85
CA VAL A 295 -23.67 22.95 11.40
C VAL A 295 -23.42 24.46 11.33
N ARG A 296 -22.15 24.88 11.24
CA ARG A 296 -21.73 26.30 11.22
C ARG A 296 -21.23 26.75 9.84
N LEU A 297 -21.99 26.40 8.79
CA LEU A 297 -21.66 26.81 7.43
C LEU A 297 -22.09 28.27 7.20
N GLU A 298 -21.16 29.20 7.31
CA GLU A 298 -21.33 30.55 6.78
C GLU A 298 -21.27 30.54 5.24
N GLY A 299 -21.81 31.56 4.58
CA GLY A 299 -21.86 31.65 3.11
C GLY A 299 -20.51 31.83 2.39
N TYR A 300 -19.38 31.80 3.13
CA TYR A 300 -18.03 32.02 2.62
C TYR A 300 -17.25 30.71 2.49
N TRP A 301 -16.40 30.58 1.48
CA TRP A 301 -15.63 29.35 1.25
C TRP A 301 -14.61 29.04 2.35
N GLN A 302 -14.18 30.06 3.09
CA GLN A 302 -13.27 29.91 4.22
C GLN A 302 -13.87 29.07 5.36
N SER A 303 -15.21 29.06 5.52
CA SER A 303 -15.89 28.25 6.54
C SER A 303 -16.18 26.84 6.03
N TRP A 304 -16.77 26.70 4.84
CA TRP A 304 -17.21 25.40 4.33
C TRP A 304 -16.10 24.57 3.70
N GLY A 305 -15.05 25.18 3.16
CA GLY A 305 -13.93 24.49 2.53
C GLY A 305 -13.22 23.52 3.49
N PRO A 306 -12.60 24.03 4.58
CA PRO A 306 -11.97 23.19 5.59
C PRO A 306 -12.94 22.18 6.20
N ALA A 307 -14.19 22.57 6.51
CA ALA A 307 -15.21 21.67 7.04
C ALA A 307 -15.50 20.49 6.10
N SER A 308 -15.63 20.74 4.79
CA SER A 308 -15.84 19.67 3.80
C SER A 308 -14.68 18.67 3.76
N THR A 309 -13.44 19.14 3.90
CA THR A 309 -12.26 18.27 3.96
C THR A 309 -12.19 17.46 5.25
N GLN A 310 -12.60 18.00 6.41
CA GLN A 310 -12.71 17.23 7.65
C GLN A 310 -13.70 16.06 7.49
N MET A 311 -14.85 16.31 6.86
CA MET A 311 -15.83 15.26 6.55
C MET A 311 -15.26 14.20 5.61
N ALA A 312 -14.55 14.63 4.56
CA ALA A 312 -13.87 13.72 3.65
C ALA A 312 -12.81 12.86 4.37
N PHE A 313 -12.11 13.39 5.38
CA PHE A 313 -11.20 12.60 6.21
C PHE A 313 -11.93 11.55 7.03
N GLY A 314 -13.03 11.92 7.69
CA GLY A 314 -13.85 10.96 8.43
C GLY A 314 -14.38 9.84 7.53
N LEU A 315 -14.87 10.19 6.34
CA LEU A 315 -15.35 9.23 5.36
C LEU A 315 -14.21 8.33 4.82
N LEU A 316 -13.03 8.90 4.53
CA LEU A 316 -11.86 8.11 4.14
C LEU A 316 -11.37 7.20 5.27
N ALA A 317 -11.46 7.61 6.54
CA ALA A 317 -11.14 6.76 7.68
C ALA A 317 -12.05 5.52 7.69
N LEU A 318 -13.36 5.71 7.54
CA LEU A 318 -14.33 4.61 7.46
C LEU A 318 -14.12 3.74 6.22
N LEU A 319 -13.85 4.33 5.06
CA LEU A 319 -13.56 3.57 3.84
C LEU A 319 -12.23 2.81 3.93
N SER A 320 -11.25 3.33 4.64
CA SER A 320 -9.98 2.64 4.90
C SER A 320 -10.18 1.37 5.74
N LEU A 321 -11.15 1.39 6.67
CA LEU A 321 -11.61 0.22 7.42
C LEU A 321 -12.38 -0.77 6.55
N MET A 322 -13.16 -0.31 5.57
CA MET A 322 -13.82 -1.22 4.62
C MET A 322 -12.81 -1.91 3.69
N ALA A 323 -11.82 -1.15 3.19
CA ALA A 323 -10.68 -1.70 2.46
C ALA A 323 -9.85 -2.67 3.32
N PHE A 324 -9.99 -2.60 4.65
CA PHE A 324 -9.39 -3.52 5.59
C PHE A 324 -10.11 -4.89 5.66
N MET A 325 -11.44 -4.91 5.51
CA MET A 325 -12.25 -6.13 5.65
C MET A 325 -12.24 -7.03 4.41
N ASP A 326 -12.12 -6.45 3.21
CA ASP A 326 -12.10 -7.26 2.00
C ASP A 326 -10.73 -7.92 1.78
N SER A 327 -10.68 -9.24 1.93
CA SER A 327 -9.48 -10.06 1.66
C SER A 327 -9.31 -10.37 0.17
N SER A 328 -10.36 -10.20 -0.64
CA SER A 328 -10.44 -10.73 -2.00
C SER A 328 -9.83 -9.82 -3.06
N THR A 329 -9.87 -8.48 -2.89
CA THR A 329 -9.49 -7.55 -3.97
C THR A 329 -8.15 -6.84 -3.75
N ARG A 330 -7.35 -6.70 -4.84
CA ARG A 330 -6.17 -5.80 -4.95
C ARG A 330 -6.52 -4.34 -5.03
N ALA A 331 -7.74 -4.05 -5.45
CA ALA A 331 -8.13 -2.75 -5.92
C ALA A 331 -8.41 -1.81 -4.75
N GLY A 332 -7.59 -0.75 -4.62
CA GLY A 332 -8.00 0.43 -3.86
C GLY A 332 -7.03 0.89 -2.78
N ALA A 333 -6.32 0.01 -2.05
CA ALA A 333 -5.52 0.45 -0.90
C ALA A 333 -4.47 1.54 -1.23
N HIS A 334 -3.82 1.43 -2.40
CA HIS A 334 -2.89 2.45 -2.88
C HIS A 334 -3.62 3.74 -3.28
N TRP A 335 -4.78 3.64 -3.94
CA TRP A 335 -5.63 4.79 -4.26
C TRP A 335 -6.10 5.51 -3.00
N TRP A 336 -6.58 4.79 -1.99
CA TRP A 336 -6.99 5.36 -0.72
C TRP A 336 -5.84 6.09 -0.02
N ALA A 337 -4.64 5.51 -0.03
CA ALA A 337 -3.46 6.18 0.52
C ALA A 337 -3.14 7.48 -0.22
N TYR A 338 -3.17 7.48 -1.57
CA TYR A 338 -2.93 8.68 -2.35
C TYR A 338 -4.04 9.71 -2.20
N SER A 339 -5.31 9.30 -2.14
CA SER A 339 -6.45 10.17 -1.86
C SER A 339 -6.32 10.83 -0.50
N LEU A 340 -5.85 10.10 0.52
CA LEU A 340 -5.64 10.64 1.85
C LEU A 340 -4.50 11.67 1.90
N LEU A 341 -3.38 11.39 1.22
CA LEU A 341 -2.26 12.33 1.08
C LEU A 341 -2.65 13.58 0.28
N ALA A 342 -3.41 13.41 -0.79
CA ALA A 342 -3.92 14.51 -1.60
C ALA A 342 -4.92 15.37 -0.81
N LEU A 343 -5.86 14.73 -0.08
CA LEU A 343 -6.81 15.42 0.76
C LEU A 343 -6.12 16.22 1.86
N TYR A 344 -5.04 15.68 2.45
CA TYR A 344 -4.20 16.43 3.40
C TYR A 344 -3.56 17.66 2.78
N ALA A 345 -2.98 17.54 1.58
CA ALA A 345 -2.42 18.68 0.88
C ALA A 345 -3.48 19.75 0.58
N VAL A 346 -4.68 19.34 0.15
CA VAL A 346 -5.82 20.23 -0.10
C VAL A 346 -6.29 20.90 1.20
N HIS A 347 -6.42 20.15 2.29
CA HIS A 347 -6.85 20.68 3.58
C HIS A 347 -5.89 21.76 4.10
N ILE A 348 -4.59 21.47 4.12
CA ILE A 348 -3.57 22.44 4.51
C ILE A 348 -3.56 23.64 3.55
N GLY A 349 -3.69 23.40 2.25
CA GLY A 349 -3.79 24.45 1.24
C GLY A 349 -4.98 25.38 1.48
N LEU A 350 -6.15 24.84 1.82
CA LEU A 350 -7.34 25.63 2.16
C LEU A 350 -7.15 26.43 3.45
N LEU A 351 -6.53 25.85 4.48
CA LEU A 351 -6.21 26.57 5.71
C LEU A 351 -5.28 27.76 5.43
N VAL A 352 -4.21 27.55 4.65
CA VAL A 352 -3.29 28.62 4.25
C VAL A 352 -4.00 29.67 3.38
N ALA A 353 -4.79 29.23 2.40
CA ALA A 353 -5.51 30.12 1.50
C ALA A 353 -6.51 31.00 2.26
N SER A 354 -7.21 30.45 3.27
CA SER A 354 -8.17 31.20 4.08
C SER A 354 -7.54 32.35 4.86
N GLN A 355 -6.24 32.23 5.16
CA GLN A 355 -5.45 33.20 5.90
C GLN A 355 -4.78 34.23 4.98
N LEU A 356 -4.47 33.83 3.74
CA LEU A 356 -3.96 34.72 2.70
C LEU A 356 -5.05 35.57 2.05
N TRP A 357 -6.27 35.04 1.95
CA TRP A 357 -7.43 35.73 1.36
C TRP A 357 -8.55 35.91 2.40
N PRO A 358 -8.32 36.76 3.42
CA PRO A 358 -9.30 36.98 4.47
C PRO A 358 -10.55 37.68 3.92
N ILE A 359 -11.66 37.51 4.64
CA ILE A 359 -12.92 38.21 4.37
C ILE A 359 -12.67 39.74 4.41
N PRO A 360 -13.28 40.55 3.52
CA PRO A 360 -13.06 41.99 3.48
C PRO A 360 -13.18 42.63 4.87
N GLY A 361 -12.12 43.32 5.30
CA GLY A 361 -12.03 43.95 6.61
C GLY A 361 -11.17 43.20 7.64
N ALA A 362 -10.82 41.94 7.40
CA ALA A 362 -9.84 41.21 8.20
C ALA A 362 -8.41 41.37 7.64
N ARG A 363 -7.42 41.51 8.52
CA ARG A 363 -6.00 41.57 8.14
C ARG A 363 -5.47 40.15 7.90
N SER A 364 -4.57 39.99 6.92
CA SER A 364 -3.83 38.74 6.73
C SER A 364 -3.02 38.42 7.99
N ALA A 365 -3.27 37.26 8.60
CA ALA A 365 -2.65 36.88 9.87
C ALA A 365 -1.33 36.11 9.69
N ILE A 366 -1.00 35.65 8.48
CA ILE A 366 0.16 34.80 8.22
C ILE A 366 1.21 35.55 7.41
N GLU A 367 2.45 35.51 7.91
CA GLU A 367 3.63 36.01 7.22
C GLU A 367 4.19 34.98 6.23
N GLY A 368 4.80 35.48 5.15
CA GLY A 368 5.42 34.66 4.10
C GLY A 368 6.35 33.52 4.59
N PRO A 369 7.23 33.75 5.60
CA PRO A 369 8.09 32.69 6.14
C PRO A 369 7.32 31.51 6.74
N THR A 370 6.15 31.76 7.32
CA THR A 370 5.32 30.70 7.88
C THR A 370 4.62 29.92 6.79
N VAL A 371 4.19 30.58 5.71
CA VAL A 371 3.68 29.89 4.52
C VAL A 371 4.74 28.93 3.96
N ALA A 372 5.99 29.38 3.86
CA ALA A 372 7.10 28.54 3.42
C ALA A 372 7.29 27.31 4.33
N ALA A 373 7.27 27.50 5.66
CA ALA A 373 7.36 26.41 6.61
C ALA A 373 6.18 25.42 6.47
N ILE A 374 4.96 25.92 6.29
CA ILE A 374 3.76 25.08 6.11
C ILE A 374 3.85 24.26 4.82
N ILE A 375 4.30 24.85 3.70
CA ILE A 375 4.53 24.14 2.44
C ILE A 375 5.55 23.02 2.65
N THR A 376 6.67 23.31 3.34
CA THR A 376 7.69 22.31 3.66
C THR A 376 7.16 21.19 4.54
N GLY A 377 6.33 21.50 5.52
CA GLY A 377 5.66 20.50 6.36
C GLY A 377 4.68 19.64 5.59
N MET A 378 3.90 20.23 4.68
CA MET A 378 2.99 19.50 3.81
C MET A 378 3.75 18.49 2.94
N VAL A 379 4.82 18.94 2.28
CA VAL A 379 5.72 18.06 1.49
C VAL A 379 6.34 16.98 2.38
N GLY A 380 6.84 17.36 3.57
CA GLY A 380 7.41 16.43 4.54
C GLY A 380 6.43 15.36 5.00
N THR A 381 5.17 15.71 5.24
CA THR A 381 4.11 14.77 5.65
C THR A 381 3.85 13.76 4.54
N VAL A 382 3.73 14.23 3.30
CA VAL A 382 3.49 13.36 2.14
C VAL A 382 4.67 12.42 1.91
N VAL A 383 5.89 12.94 1.93
CA VAL A 383 7.11 12.12 1.77
C VAL A 383 7.26 11.12 2.91
N ALA A 384 7.02 11.53 4.16
CA ALA A 384 7.08 10.65 5.33
C ALA A 384 6.03 9.53 5.25
N GLY A 385 4.80 9.83 4.82
CA GLY A 385 3.75 8.82 4.63
C GLY A 385 4.13 7.75 3.60
N VAL A 386 4.65 8.16 2.44
CA VAL A 386 5.10 7.21 1.40
C VAL A 386 6.35 6.44 1.85
N ALA A 387 7.29 7.09 2.53
CA ALA A 387 8.51 6.46 3.05
C ALA A 387 8.23 5.48 4.18
N LEU A 388 7.24 5.76 5.05
CA LEU A 388 6.84 4.88 6.15
C LEU A 388 6.44 3.51 5.64
N ALA A 389 5.75 3.43 4.50
CA ALA A 389 5.40 2.14 3.88
C ALA A 389 6.64 1.26 3.67
N GLN A 390 7.75 1.86 3.20
CA GLN A 390 9.01 1.15 2.98
C GLN A 390 9.71 0.77 4.29
N VAL A 391 9.62 1.63 5.32
CA VAL A 391 10.13 1.31 6.66
C VAL A 391 9.40 0.11 7.25
N LEU A 392 8.07 0.03 7.10
CA LEU A 392 7.27 -1.12 7.54
C LEU A 392 7.65 -2.40 6.80
N VAL A 393 7.97 -2.32 5.49
CA VAL A 393 8.51 -3.47 4.74
C VAL A 393 9.81 -3.98 5.34
N VAL A 394 10.74 -3.06 5.66
CA VAL A 394 12.01 -3.44 6.29
C VAL A 394 11.79 -4.09 7.65
N ALA A 395 10.91 -3.51 8.48
CA ALA A 395 10.59 -4.04 9.80
C ALA A 395 9.98 -5.45 9.73
N ASN A 396 9.04 -5.67 8.82
CA ASN A 396 8.40 -6.97 8.61
C ASN A 396 9.42 -8.04 8.16
N ASN A 397 10.37 -7.69 7.29
CA ASN A 397 11.39 -8.63 6.83
C ASN A 397 12.41 -8.96 7.94
N SER A 398 12.71 -8.03 8.85
CA SER A 398 13.57 -8.35 10.00
C SER A 398 12.91 -9.33 10.97
N THR A 399 11.60 -9.20 11.22
CA THR A 399 10.88 -10.11 12.13
C THR A 399 10.76 -11.53 11.59
N THR A 400 10.66 -11.71 10.27
CA THR A 400 10.61 -13.05 9.67
C THR A 400 11.95 -13.77 9.75
N ASN A 401 13.06 -13.05 9.55
CA ASN A 401 14.40 -13.65 9.57
C ASN A 401 14.84 -14.11 10.97
N THR A 402 14.39 -13.42 12.03
CA THR A 402 14.68 -13.83 13.41
C THR A 402 13.93 -15.10 13.81
N SER A 403 12.76 -15.36 13.22
CA SER A 403 11.96 -16.56 13.53
C SER A 403 12.46 -17.84 12.88
N SER A 404 13.38 -17.74 11.91
CA SER A 404 13.99 -18.89 11.21
C SER A 404 15.42 -19.20 11.66
N GLY A 405 15.87 -18.63 12.79
CA GLY A 405 17.12 -19.06 13.42
C GLY A 405 17.05 -20.53 13.83
N PRO A 406 18.17 -21.26 13.83
CA PRO A 406 18.19 -22.68 14.19
C PRO A 406 17.56 -22.84 15.58
N ALA A 407 16.51 -23.65 15.66
CA ALA A 407 16.06 -24.19 16.94
C ALA A 407 17.17 -25.17 17.37
N ASP A 408 18.02 -24.71 18.28
CA ASP A 408 19.05 -25.53 18.92
C ASP A 408 18.42 -26.68 19.74
#